data_AF-A0A3D1CHT3-F1
#
_entry.id   AF-A0A3D1CHT3-F1
#
_cell.length_a   1.000
_cell.length_b   1.000
_cell.length_c   1.000
_cell.angle_alpha   90.00
_cell.angle_beta   90.00
_cell.angle_gamma   90.00
#
_symmetry.space_group_name_H-M   'P 1'
#
loop_
_entity.id
_entity.type
_entity.pdbx_description
1 polymer ?
#
loop_
_entity_poly.entity_id
_entity_poly.type
_entity_poly.pdbx_seq_one_letter_code
_entity_poly.pdbx_strand_id
1 'polypeptide(L)'
;GGEEVIEARENFTLENHGTIALNGLSWDAGTQTWMNTGATDDEDGVQFASGEANNYGVILGSDDGIDIDEGKVHNHASGVIVSTGSASNPLEGGNGIDVDSLYEPTQGEVRTAGPLTIVNEGYIEGVHAIGTDVASTSEITIENSGTLVGRSGTAIQFAPNQGNSSLQLSGNSEIIGDVIFGAGDDKLIVDGLTSTSGMLSTGIFDGGLGENSVFFNDFSLSNILSFDITDTLIYMSFGIASDELFSGKFTNFSSWTFGTDGSFSTEALARQFMNPSAVPLPAALPLFAFGLFGLWAGRARLLK
;
A
#
# COMPACT_ATOMS: atom_id res chain seq x y z
N GLY A 1 -10.91 -16.44 -24.69
CA GLY A 1 -11.50 -17.76 -24.54
C GLY A 1 -12.96 -17.63 -24.84
N GLY A 2 -13.80 -18.49 -24.28
CA GLY A 2 -15.25 -18.28 -24.34
C GLY A 2 -15.76 -17.27 -23.31
N GLU A 3 -14.88 -16.84 -22.39
CA GLU A 3 -15.23 -16.22 -21.11
C GLU A 3 -14.63 -14.81 -20.98
N GLU A 4 -13.36 -14.59 -21.36
CA GLU A 4 -12.69 -13.28 -21.23
C GLU A 4 -12.94 -12.34 -22.42
N VAL A 5 -12.87 -11.01 -22.22
CA VAL A 5 -12.95 -10.07 -23.36
C VAL A 5 -11.73 -10.21 -24.27
N ILE A 6 -10.55 -10.34 -23.65
CA ILE A 6 -9.28 -10.59 -24.33
C ILE A 6 -8.55 -11.70 -23.58
N GLU A 7 -8.20 -12.76 -24.30
CA GLU A 7 -7.33 -13.82 -23.81
C GLU A 7 -6.09 -13.90 -24.70
N ALA A 8 -4.93 -13.90 -24.06
CA ALA A 8 -3.67 -14.25 -24.68
C ALA A 8 -2.90 -15.18 -23.73
N ARG A 9 -1.75 -15.68 -24.16
CA ARG A 9 -0.86 -16.44 -23.29
C ARG A 9 0.47 -15.72 -23.21
N GLU A 10 1.38 -16.00 -24.12
CA GLU A 10 2.77 -15.55 -23.98
C GLU A 10 3.19 -14.43 -24.92
N ASN A 11 4.08 -13.55 -24.45
CA ASN A 11 4.60 -12.39 -25.16
C ASN A 11 3.49 -11.46 -25.71
N PHE A 12 2.43 -11.31 -24.93
CA PHE A 12 1.31 -10.45 -25.28
C PHE A 12 1.69 -8.97 -25.14
N THR A 13 1.10 -8.11 -25.97
CA THR A 13 1.20 -6.67 -25.81
C THR A 13 -0.17 -6.04 -26.01
N LEU A 14 -0.64 -5.34 -24.99
CA LEU A 14 -1.86 -4.55 -25.03
C LEU A 14 -1.53 -3.07 -24.96
N GLU A 15 -2.14 -2.29 -25.85
CA GLU A 15 -2.21 -0.83 -25.74
C GLU A 15 -3.68 -0.41 -25.81
N ASN A 16 -4.29 -0.12 -24.66
CA ASN A 16 -5.70 0.24 -24.56
C ASN A 16 -5.88 1.75 -24.44
N HIS A 17 -6.64 2.35 -25.36
CA HIS A 17 -7.08 3.75 -25.31
C HIS A 17 -8.61 3.89 -25.23
N GLY A 18 -9.34 2.78 -25.16
CA GLY A 18 -10.80 2.72 -25.21
C GLY A 18 -11.37 2.01 -23.99
N THR A 19 -12.48 1.28 -24.18
CA THR A 19 -13.09 0.48 -23.13
C THR A 19 -13.02 -0.99 -23.53
N ILE A 20 -12.42 -1.80 -22.67
CA ILE A 20 -12.44 -3.27 -22.68
C ILE A 20 -13.35 -3.66 -21.53
N ALA A 21 -14.49 -4.27 -21.82
CA ALA A 21 -15.47 -4.61 -20.80
C ALA A 21 -16.37 -5.75 -21.28
N LEU A 22 -16.78 -6.59 -20.35
CA LEU A 22 -17.85 -7.55 -20.57
C LEU A 22 -19.16 -6.84 -20.88
N ASN A 23 -20.01 -7.48 -21.68
CA ASN A 23 -21.31 -6.92 -22.00
C ASN A 23 -22.17 -6.86 -20.73
N GLY A 24 -22.65 -5.65 -20.39
CA GLY A 24 -23.37 -5.38 -19.15
C GLY A 24 -22.51 -4.67 -18.10
N LEU A 25 -21.20 -4.54 -18.30
CA LEU A 25 -20.36 -3.68 -17.48
C LEU A 25 -20.25 -2.28 -18.10
N SER A 26 -20.21 -1.26 -17.24
CA SER A 26 -19.98 0.12 -17.66
C SER A 26 -19.28 0.93 -16.57
N TRP A 27 -18.56 1.96 -16.98
CA TRP A 27 -17.85 2.89 -16.12
C TRP A 27 -18.36 4.32 -16.31
N ASP A 28 -18.62 5.02 -15.22
CA ASP A 28 -18.91 6.45 -15.20
C ASP A 28 -17.71 7.21 -14.62
N ALA A 29 -16.95 7.88 -15.50
CA ALA A 29 -15.79 8.67 -15.10
C ALA A 29 -16.14 9.91 -14.27
N GLY A 30 -17.38 10.41 -14.36
CA GLY A 30 -17.84 11.58 -13.61
C GLY A 30 -18.04 11.29 -12.13
N THR A 31 -18.42 10.06 -11.80
CA THR A 31 -18.62 9.60 -10.41
C THR A 31 -17.55 8.61 -9.94
N GLN A 32 -16.69 8.13 -10.83
CA GLN A 32 -15.76 7.02 -10.60
C GLN A 32 -16.49 5.77 -10.07
N THR A 33 -17.57 5.41 -10.73
CA THR A 33 -18.38 4.24 -10.36
C THR A 33 -18.62 3.36 -11.56
N TRP A 34 -18.68 2.06 -11.32
CA TRP A 34 -19.07 1.07 -12.30
C TRP A 34 -20.50 0.57 -12.07
N MET A 35 -21.09 -0.04 -13.10
CA MET A 35 -22.36 -0.78 -13.01
C MET A 35 -22.21 -2.14 -13.67
N ASN A 36 -22.78 -3.17 -13.06
CA ASN A 36 -23.00 -4.47 -13.67
C ASN A 36 -24.51 -4.68 -13.88
N THR A 37 -24.97 -4.69 -15.14
CA THR A 37 -26.37 -4.88 -15.52
C THR A 37 -26.65 -6.28 -16.07
N GLY A 38 -25.87 -7.28 -15.67
CA GLY A 38 -26.01 -8.68 -16.07
C GLY A 38 -24.87 -9.23 -16.92
N ALA A 39 -23.64 -8.76 -16.68
CA ALA A 39 -22.45 -9.49 -17.13
C ALA A 39 -22.39 -10.85 -16.40
N THR A 40 -21.85 -11.87 -17.07
CA THR A 40 -21.65 -13.19 -16.47
C THR A 40 -20.66 -13.06 -15.31
N ASP A 41 -20.84 -13.86 -14.27
CA ASP A 41 -19.84 -14.00 -13.20
C ASP A 41 -18.63 -14.79 -13.75
N ASP A 42 -17.46 -14.66 -13.12
CA ASP A 42 -16.25 -15.46 -13.41
C ASP A 42 -15.60 -15.16 -14.79
N GLU A 43 -15.62 -13.90 -15.25
CA GLU A 43 -15.02 -13.49 -16.54
C GLU A 43 -14.07 -12.28 -16.37
N ASP A 44 -12.86 -12.41 -16.92
CA ASP A 44 -11.85 -11.35 -16.88
C ASP A 44 -12.05 -10.27 -17.95
N GLY A 45 -11.62 -9.05 -17.61
CA GLY A 45 -11.42 -8.00 -18.59
C GLY A 45 -10.33 -8.38 -19.59
N VAL A 46 -9.17 -8.81 -19.10
CA VAL A 46 -8.02 -9.24 -19.91
C VAL A 46 -7.28 -10.34 -19.17
N GLN A 47 -6.99 -11.46 -19.84
CA GLN A 47 -6.16 -12.53 -19.29
C GLN A 47 -4.93 -12.78 -20.18
N PHE A 48 -3.74 -12.86 -19.58
CA PHE A 48 -2.53 -13.27 -20.30
C PHE A 48 -1.41 -13.80 -19.40
N ALA A 49 -0.78 -14.90 -19.84
CA ALA A 49 0.31 -15.53 -19.08
C ALA A 49 1.59 -14.68 -18.96
N SER A 50 2.01 -14.04 -20.06
CA SER A 50 3.15 -13.10 -20.02
C SER A 50 3.09 -12.02 -21.07
N GLY A 51 3.63 -10.85 -20.73
CA GLY A 51 3.69 -9.73 -21.66
C GLY A 51 3.69 -8.37 -20.99
N GLU A 52 3.19 -7.38 -21.73
CA GLU A 52 3.03 -6.02 -21.25
C GLU A 52 1.64 -5.47 -21.59
N ALA A 53 0.91 -5.00 -20.59
CA ALA A 53 -0.34 -4.26 -20.77
C ALA A 53 -0.15 -2.78 -20.42
N ASN A 54 -0.33 -1.89 -21.40
CA ASN A 54 -0.37 -0.44 -21.22
C ASN A 54 -1.81 0.05 -21.35
N ASN A 55 -2.40 0.49 -20.24
CA ASN A 55 -3.78 0.94 -20.17
C ASN A 55 -3.87 2.46 -20.00
N TYR A 56 -4.44 3.13 -20.99
CA TYR A 56 -4.85 4.55 -20.94
C TYR A 56 -6.37 4.71 -20.84
N GLY A 57 -7.12 3.62 -21.06
CA GLY A 57 -8.57 3.59 -21.12
C GLY A 57 -9.19 2.88 -19.91
N VAL A 58 -10.28 2.15 -20.13
CA VAL A 58 -11.01 1.42 -19.09
C VAL A 58 -10.92 -0.07 -19.39
N ILE A 59 -10.62 -0.88 -18.36
CA ILE A 59 -10.69 -2.34 -18.37
C ILE A 59 -11.62 -2.78 -17.24
N LEU A 60 -12.69 -3.52 -17.56
CA LEU A 60 -13.67 -4.03 -16.59
C LEU A 60 -13.82 -5.55 -16.74
N GLY A 61 -13.71 -6.27 -15.63
CA GLY A 61 -14.08 -7.69 -15.49
C GLY A 61 -15.14 -7.92 -14.42
N SER A 62 -15.77 -9.09 -14.46
CA SER A 62 -16.63 -9.59 -13.38
C SER A 62 -15.86 -10.46 -12.40
N ASP A 63 -14.85 -11.18 -12.89
CA ASP A 63 -13.83 -11.81 -12.05
C ASP A 63 -12.67 -10.84 -11.83
N ASP A 64 -11.69 -10.77 -12.73
CA ASP A 64 -10.58 -9.83 -12.58
C ASP A 64 -10.58 -8.73 -13.64
N GLY A 65 -10.08 -7.56 -13.26
CA GLY A 65 -9.80 -6.52 -14.25
C GLY A 65 -8.75 -7.03 -15.25
N ILE A 66 -7.64 -7.54 -14.70
CA ILE A 66 -6.59 -8.25 -15.43
C ILE A 66 -6.17 -9.49 -14.63
N ASP A 67 -6.09 -10.64 -15.29
CA ASP A 67 -5.41 -11.85 -14.80
C ASP A 67 -4.07 -12.03 -15.53
N ILE A 68 -2.98 -12.24 -14.78
CA ILE A 68 -1.61 -12.33 -15.29
C ILE A 68 -0.67 -13.19 -14.44
N ASP A 69 0.13 -14.04 -15.07
CA ASP A 69 1.15 -14.84 -14.37
C ASP A 69 2.44 -14.01 -14.14
N GLU A 70 3.02 -13.43 -15.20
CA GLU A 70 4.29 -12.69 -15.14
C GLU A 70 4.40 -11.52 -16.15
N GLY A 71 5.31 -10.58 -15.91
CA GLY A 71 5.62 -9.51 -16.87
C GLY A 71 5.31 -8.11 -16.34
N LYS A 72 4.48 -7.33 -17.04
CA LYS A 72 4.21 -5.94 -16.66
C LYS A 72 2.77 -5.47 -16.95
N VAL A 73 2.17 -4.80 -15.97
CA VAL A 73 0.97 -4.00 -16.14
C VAL A 73 1.30 -2.54 -15.85
N HIS A 74 0.96 -1.64 -16.77
CA HIS A 74 1.07 -0.20 -16.60
C HIS A 74 -0.29 0.46 -16.81
N ASN A 75 -0.91 0.86 -15.70
CA ASN A 75 -2.13 1.66 -15.69
C ASN A 75 -1.76 3.14 -15.64
N HIS A 76 -1.84 3.81 -16.78
CA HIS A 76 -1.49 5.23 -16.90
C HIS A 76 -2.48 6.14 -16.16
N ALA A 77 -2.15 7.42 -16.04
CA ALA A 77 -2.94 8.38 -15.25
C ALA A 77 -4.44 8.49 -15.63
N SER A 78 -4.81 8.22 -16.88
CA SER A 78 -6.22 8.17 -17.33
C SER A 78 -6.84 6.77 -17.27
N GLY A 79 -6.01 5.77 -16.98
CA GLY A 79 -6.34 4.37 -16.97
C GLY A 79 -7.20 3.97 -15.77
N VAL A 80 -8.14 3.08 -16.02
CA VAL A 80 -9.04 2.48 -15.04
C VAL A 80 -9.00 0.96 -15.24
N ILE A 81 -8.73 0.21 -14.18
CA ILE A 81 -8.83 -1.25 -14.14
C ILE A 81 -9.73 -1.62 -12.96
N VAL A 82 -10.83 -2.32 -13.23
CA VAL A 82 -11.83 -2.62 -12.21
C VAL A 82 -12.32 -4.04 -12.35
N SER A 83 -12.34 -4.75 -11.22
CA SER A 83 -13.21 -5.90 -11.04
C SER A 83 -14.51 -5.52 -10.36
N THR A 84 -15.61 -6.01 -10.92
CA THR A 84 -16.96 -5.91 -10.35
C THR A 84 -17.33 -7.09 -9.44
N GLY A 85 -16.40 -8.02 -9.22
CA GLY A 85 -16.57 -9.23 -8.40
C GLY A 85 -16.96 -8.94 -6.96
N SER A 86 -17.64 -9.88 -6.30
CA SER A 86 -18.14 -9.65 -4.94
C SER A 86 -17.14 -10.09 -3.87
N ALA A 87 -16.88 -9.23 -2.89
CA ALA A 87 -16.09 -9.58 -1.71
C ALA A 87 -16.73 -10.70 -0.85
N SER A 88 -18.00 -11.05 -1.11
CA SER A 88 -18.68 -12.16 -0.43
C SER A 88 -18.41 -13.54 -1.05
N ASN A 89 -17.72 -13.60 -2.20
CA ASN A 89 -17.39 -14.85 -2.87
C ASN A 89 -15.87 -14.92 -3.19
N PRO A 90 -15.02 -15.18 -2.18
CA PRO A 90 -13.56 -15.16 -2.35
C PRO A 90 -13.00 -16.35 -3.14
N LEU A 91 -13.85 -17.18 -3.76
CA LEU A 91 -13.47 -18.31 -4.61
C LEU A 91 -13.61 -18.00 -6.11
N GLU A 92 -14.13 -16.82 -6.46
CA GLU A 92 -14.34 -16.33 -7.84
C GLU A 92 -13.58 -14.99 -7.98
N GLY A 93 -12.24 -15.08 -7.84
CA GLY A 93 -11.30 -13.95 -7.89
C GLY A 93 -11.87 -12.61 -7.40
N GLY A 94 -11.92 -11.61 -8.25
CA GLY A 94 -12.50 -10.30 -7.93
C GLY A 94 -11.48 -9.17 -7.80
N ASN A 95 -10.23 -9.39 -8.18
CA ASN A 95 -9.15 -8.43 -8.02
C ASN A 95 -9.09 -7.44 -9.18
N GLY A 96 -8.62 -6.22 -8.92
CA GLY A 96 -8.31 -5.31 -10.02
C GLY A 96 -7.25 -5.91 -10.94
N ILE A 97 -6.20 -6.45 -10.34
CA ILE A 97 -5.22 -7.33 -10.97
C ILE A 97 -5.08 -8.58 -10.11
N ASP A 98 -5.32 -9.76 -10.69
CA ASP A 98 -4.96 -11.04 -10.09
C ASP A 98 -3.64 -11.56 -10.65
N VAL A 99 -2.92 -12.31 -9.81
CA VAL A 99 -1.57 -12.76 -10.14
C VAL A 99 -1.41 -14.24 -9.86
N ASP A 100 -1.33 -15.00 -10.95
CA ASP A 100 -1.26 -16.44 -10.92
C ASP A 100 0.08 -16.98 -10.42
N SER A 101 0.00 -18.14 -9.75
CA SER A 101 1.18 -18.79 -9.20
C SER A 101 2.02 -19.57 -10.23
N LEU A 102 1.41 -19.87 -11.38
CA LEU A 102 1.99 -20.69 -12.44
C LEU A 102 2.00 -19.94 -13.76
N TYR A 103 3.09 -20.07 -14.51
CA TYR A 103 3.15 -19.66 -15.90
C TYR A 103 2.61 -20.76 -16.81
N GLU A 104 1.54 -20.47 -17.54
CA GLU A 104 0.84 -21.41 -18.42
C GLU A 104 0.97 -21.03 -19.92
N PRO A 105 2.06 -21.45 -20.60
CA PRO A 105 2.28 -21.10 -22.01
C PRO A 105 1.35 -21.89 -22.95
N THR A 106 1.17 -21.39 -24.18
CA THR A 106 0.48 -22.16 -25.23
C THR A 106 1.29 -23.40 -25.62
N GLN A 107 2.62 -23.27 -25.62
CA GLN A 107 3.53 -24.39 -25.87
C GLN A 107 4.63 -24.44 -24.82
N GLY A 108 4.73 -25.55 -24.11
CA GLY A 108 5.77 -25.77 -23.11
C GLY A 108 5.24 -26.53 -21.90
N GLU A 109 6.10 -26.68 -20.90
CA GLU A 109 5.69 -27.16 -19.59
C GLU A 109 5.26 -25.98 -18.73
N VAL A 110 4.18 -26.19 -17.96
CA VAL A 110 3.80 -25.29 -16.87
C VAL A 110 4.95 -25.21 -15.87
N ARG A 111 5.24 -24.00 -15.40
CA ARG A 111 6.30 -23.72 -14.43
C ARG A 111 5.81 -22.69 -13.42
N THR A 112 6.59 -22.43 -12.38
CA THR A 112 6.34 -21.28 -11.50
C THR A 112 6.38 -19.98 -12.32
N ALA A 113 5.40 -19.11 -12.08
CA ALA A 113 5.35 -17.77 -12.66
C ALA A 113 6.58 -16.96 -12.25
N GLY A 114 7.10 -16.12 -13.13
CA GLY A 114 8.24 -15.23 -12.88
C GLY A 114 7.84 -13.92 -12.19
N PRO A 115 8.77 -12.96 -12.13
CA PRO A 115 8.50 -11.64 -11.55
C PRO A 115 7.43 -10.85 -12.32
N LEU A 116 6.70 -10.00 -11.58
CA LEU A 116 5.71 -9.08 -12.12
C LEU A 116 6.00 -7.63 -11.68
N THR A 117 5.84 -6.69 -12.60
CA THR A 117 5.87 -5.25 -12.31
C THR A 117 4.50 -4.62 -12.57
N ILE A 118 3.96 -3.90 -11.60
CA ILE A 118 2.73 -3.14 -11.72
C ILE A 118 3.05 -1.66 -11.52
N VAL A 119 2.77 -0.83 -12.52
CA VAL A 119 2.88 0.63 -12.42
C VAL A 119 1.46 1.19 -12.47
N ASN A 120 1.05 1.90 -11.42
CA ASN A 120 -0.26 2.53 -11.34
C ASN A 120 -0.14 4.04 -11.15
N GLU A 121 -0.51 4.78 -12.18
CA GLU A 121 -0.72 6.23 -12.16
C GLU A 121 -2.22 6.58 -12.12
N GLY A 122 -3.08 5.63 -12.49
CA GLY A 122 -4.53 5.78 -12.62
C GLY A 122 -5.32 5.20 -11.45
N TYR A 123 -6.43 4.54 -11.76
CA TYR A 123 -7.33 3.93 -10.77
C TYR A 123 -7.39 2.40 -10.93
N ILE A 124 -7.18 1.66 -9.84
CA ILE A 124 -7.38 0.21 -9.79
C ILE A 124 -8.29 -0.14 -8.61
N GLU A 125 -9.34 -0.91 -8.87
CA GLU A 125 -10.31 -1.35 -7.86
C GLU A 125 -10.68 -2.83 -8.02
N GLY A 126 -10.81 -3.52 -6.89
CA GLY A 126 -11.41 -4.84 -6.83
C GLY A 126 -11.81 -5.20 -5.40
N VAL A 127 -12.08 -6.48 -5.15
CA VAL A 127 -12.08 -7.10 -3.82
C VAL A 127 -10.75 -6.78 -3.16
N HIS A 128 -9.65 -7.09 -3.84
CA HIS A 128 -8.35 -6.43 -3.68
C HIS A 128 -8.06 -5.60 -4.94
N ALA A 129 -7.34 -4.49 -4.81
CA ALA A 129 -6.85 -3.80 -6.01
C ALA A 129 -5.81 -4.67 -6.72
N ILE A 130 -4.94 -5.32 -5.95
CA ILE A 130 -3.95 -6.29 -6.42
C ILE A 130 -4.01 -7.50 -5.49
N GLY A 131 -4.34 -8.66 -6.04
CA GLY A 131 -4.31 -9.94 -5.35
C GLY A 131 -3.29 -10.86 -5.98
N THR A 132 -2.85 -11.85 -5.20
CA THR A 132 -2.03 -12.94 -5.73
C THR A 132 -2.60 -14.25 -5.27
N ASP A 133 -2.47 -15.22 -6.14
CA ASP A 133 -2.82 -16.58 -5.89
C ASP A 133 -2.00 -17.18 -4.73
N VAL A 134 -2.61 -18.01 -3.87
CA VAL A 134 -2.03 -18.37 -2.55
C VAL A 134 -0.70 -19.14 -2.64
N ALA A 135 -0.45 -19.77 -3.79
CA ALA A 135 0.77 -20.52 -4.08
C ALA A 135 1.88 -19.68 -4.73
N SER A 136 1.65 -18.39 -4.97
CA SER A 136 2.62 -17.49 -5.58
C SER A 136 3.88 -17.32 -4.74
N THR A 137 5.03 -17.31 -5.42
CA THR A 137 6.36 -17.27 -4.78
C THR A 137 7.35 -16.29 -5.42
N SER A 138 7.02 -15.70 -6.57
CA SER A 138 7.91 -14.75 -7.25
C SER A 138 7.85 -13.36 -6.61
N GLU A 139 8.85 -12.51 -6.86
CA GLU A 139 8.77 -11.12 -6.42
C GLU A 139 7.75 -10.30 -7.22
N ILE A 140 7.07 -9.36 -6.56
CA ILE A 140 6.23 -8.34 -7.20
C ILE A 140 6.79 -6.95 -6.90
N THR A 141 6.88 -6.12 -7.93
CA THR A 141 7.25 -4.70 -7.81
C THR A 141 6.06 -3.84 -8.17
N ILE A 142 5.63 -2.98 -7.25
CA ILE A 142 4.53 -2.03 -7.47
C ILE A 142 5.07 -0.62 -7.36
N GLU A 143 4.85 0.19 -8.39
CA GLU A 143 5.05 1.64 -8.37
C GLU A 143 3.69 2.32 -8.43
N ASN A 144 3.26 2.92 -7.33
CA ASN A 144 2.00 3.63 -7.25
C ASN A 144 2.22 5.15 -7.20
N SER A 145 1.43 5.86 -8.00
CA SER A 145 1.23 7.31 -7.96
C SER A 145 -0.24 7.71 -8.17
N GLY A 146 -1.12 6.73 -8.40
CA GLY A 146 -2.57 6.86 -8.47
C GLY A 146 -3.29 6.22 -7.27
N THR A 147 -4.49 5.68 -7.51
CA THR A 147 -5.38 5.14 -6.47
C THR A 147 -5.52 3.62 -6.59
N LEU A 148 -5.38 2.92 -5.45
CA LEU A 148 -5.66 1.49 -5.29
C LEU A 148 -6.80 1.31 -4.29
N VAL A 149 -7.87 0.62 -4.67
CA VAL A 149 -9.06 0.40 -3.83
C VAL A 149 -9.34 -1.08 -3.61
N GLY A 150 -9.27 -1.49 -2.35
CA GLY A 150 -9.65 -2.82 -1.89
C GLY A 150 -10.99 -2.84 -1.19
N ARG A 151 -12.04 -3.30 -1.87
CA ARG A 151 -13.41 -3.33 -1.32
C ARG A 151 -13.59 -4.32 -0.16
N SER A 152 -12.71 -5.30 0.00
CA SER A 152 -12.72 -6.24 1.13
C SER A 152 -12.19 -5.63 2.44
N GLY A 153 -11.57 -4.45 2.36
CA GLY A 153 -10.77 -3.86 3.42
C GLY A 153 -9.26 -4.07 3.26
N THR A 154 -8.84 -4.97 2.37
CA THR A 154 -7.43 -5.15 1.95
C THR A 154 -7.28 -4.68 0.51
N ALA A 155 -6.32 -3.79 0.24
CA ALA A 155 -6.04 -3.26 -1.10
C ALA A 155 -5.01 -4.10 -1.85
N ILE A 156 -3.96 -4.53 -1.17
CA ILE A 156 -2.90 -5.38 -1.73
C ILE A 156 -2.76 -6.61 -0.85
N GLN A 157 -2.90 -7.80 -1.44
CA GLN A 157 -2.70 -9.05 -0.74
C GLN A 157 -1.75 -9.96 -1.52
N PHE A 158 -0.52 -10.06 -1.04
CA PHE A 158 0.46 -11.02 -1.53
C PHE A 158 0.36 -12.36 -0.82
N ALA A 159 0.85 -13.40 -1.48
CA ALA A 159 0.76 -14.76 -1.01
C ALA A 159 1.60 -14.98 0.25
N PRO A 160 1.24 -15.93 1.13
CA PRO A 160 1.99 -16.20 2.35
C PRO A 160 3.46 -16.60 2.13
N ASN A 161 3.82 -17.05 0.93
CA ASN A 161 5.19 -17.43 0.56
C ASN A 161 5.74 -16.58 -0.60
N GLN A 162 5.22 -15.35 -0.78
CA GLN A 162 5.70 -14.43 -1.81
C GLN A 162 7.22 -14.23 -1.71
N GLY A 163 7.86 -13.94 -2.85
CA GLY A 163 9.25 -13.53 -2.88
C GLY A 163 9.42 -12.09 -2.40
N ASN A 164 10.67 -11.65 -2.29
CA ASN A 164 11.04 -10.30 -1.84
C ASN A 164 10.42 -9.23 -2.75
N SER A 165 9.35 -8.62 -2.28
CA SER A 165 8.52 -7.70 -3.05
C SER A 165 8.77 -6.25 -2.64
N SER A 166 8.32 -5.32 -3.49
CA SER A 166 8.46 -3.90 -3.20
C SER A 166 7.23 -3.10 -3.62
N LEU A 167 6.90 -2.11 -2.79
CA LEU A 167 5.87 -1.12 -3.05
C LEU A 167 6.49 0.27 -2.92
N GLN A 168 6.51 1.02 -4.00
CA GLN A 168 6.87 2.43 -4.01
C GLN A 168 5.61 3.30 -4.10
N LEU A 169 5.51 4.26 -3.19
CA LEU A 169 4.42 5.23 -3.11
C LEU A 169 4.99 6.61 -3.41
N SER A 170 4.42 7.25 -4.42
CA SER A 170 4.82 8.58 -4.88
C SER A 170 3.66 9.47 -5.29
N GLY A 171 3.94 10.76 -5.50
CA GLY A 171 2.97 11.73 -6.00
C GLY A 171 1.69 11.78 -5.17
N ASN A 172 0.56 11.44 -5.81
CA ASN A 172 -0.77 11.45 -5.21
C ASN A 172 -1.25 10.04 -4.83
N SER A 173 -0.32 9.14 -4.52
CA SER A 173 -0.64 7.78 -4.09
C SER A 173 -1.73 7.75 -3.03
N GLU A 174 -2.78 7.01 -3.30
CA GLU A 174 -3.85 6.72 -2.37
C GLU A 174 -4.11 5.22 -2.33
N ILE A 175 -4.14 4.64 -1.12
CA ILE A 175 -4.47 3.24 -0.91
C ILE A 175 -5.65 3.15 0.04
N ILE A 176 -6.74 2.55 -0.43
CA ILE A 176 -7.94 2.31 0.37
C ILE A 176 -7.99 0.83 0.74
N GLY A 177 -7.33 0.48 1.86
CA GLY A 177 -7.29 -0.86 2.42
C GLY A 177 -5.92 -1.26 2.95
N ASP A 178 -5.84 -2.39 3.63
CA ASP A 178 -4.60 -2.98 4.13
C ASP A 178 -3.65 -3.37 2.98
N VAL A 179 -2.34 -3.39 3.27
CA VAL A 179 -1.29 -3.87 2.38
C VAL A 179 -0.55 -4.98 3.08
N ILE A 180 -0.63 -6.20 2.54
CA ILE A 180 -0.08 -7.42 3.15
C ILE A 180 0.99 -7.99 2.21
N PHE A 181 2.26 -7.98 2.65
CA PHE A 181 3.38 -8.41 1.83
C PHE A 181 3.61 -9.94 1.81
N GLY A 182 3.16 -10.66 2.84
CA GLY A 182 3.32 -12.11 2.91
C GLY A 182 4.65 -12.53 3.55
N ALA A 183 5.49 -13.25 2.80
CA ALA A 183 6.84 -13.56 3.23
C ALA A 183 7.87 -12.83 2.36
N GLY A 184 9.13 -12.88 2.77
CA GLY A 184 10.24 -12.27 2.03
C GLY A 184 10.88 -11.14 2.82
N ASP A 185 11.95 -10.57 2.26
CA ASP A 185 12.57 -9.36 2.77
C ASP A 185 12.03 -8.17 1.98
N ASP A 186 10.84 -7.70 2.37
CA ASP A 186 10.05 -6.75 1.59
C ASP A 186 10.41 -5.29 1.82
N LYS A 187 10.05 -4.44 0.85
CA LYS A 187 10.34 -3.00 0.88
C LYS A 187 9.11 -2.15 0.64
N LEU A 188 8.81 -1.28 1.59
CA LEU A 188 7.93 -0.14 1.38
C LEU A 188 8.77 1.12 1.18
N ILE A 189 8.63 1.78 0.04
CA ILE A 189 9.35 3.01 -0.30
C ILE A 189 8.33 4.13 -0.39
N VAL A 190 8.56 5.19 0.37
CA VAL A 190 7.75 6.41 0.36
C VAL A 190 8.64 7.53 -0.16
N ASP A 191 8.32 8.02 -1.35
CA ASP A 191 9.18 8.92 -2.13
C ASP A 191 8.34 9.90 -2.96
N GLY A 192 8.63 11.19 -2.92
CA GLY A 192 7.98 12.18 -3.78
C GLY A 192 6.49 12.40 -3.50
N LEU A 193 6.01 12.15 -2.28
CA LEU A 193 4.61 12.42 -1.92
C LEU A 193 4.32 13.92 -1.92
N THR A 194 3.18 14.30 -2.50
CA THR A 194 2.73 15.69 -2.53
C THR A 194 2.04 16.07 -1.22
N SER A 195 1.79 17.36 -1.02
CA SER A 195 1.26 17.84 0.25
C SER A 195 -0.21 17.41 0.51
N THR A 196 -0.91 16.93 -0.52
CA THR A 196 -2.28 16.40 -0.42
C THR A 196 -2.39 14.96 0.08
N SER A 197 -1.28 14.23 0.24
CA SER A 197 -1.27 12.77 0.42
C SER A 197 -1.79 12.27 1.77
N GLY A 198 -2.15 13.14 2.72
CA GLY A 198 -2.85 12.78 3.97
C GLY A 198 -2.34 11.49 4.63
N MET A 199 -3.18 10.46 4.69
CA MET A 199 -2.82 9.15 5.24
C MET A 199 -2.37 8.21 4.12
N LEU A 200 -1.23 7.53 4.29
CA LEU A 200 -0.65 6.60 3.29
C LEU A 200 -1.62 5.52 2.79
N SER A 201 -2.41 5.01 3.73
CA SER A 201 -3.42 4.00 3.50
C SER A 201 -4.50 4.11 4.56
N THR A 202 -5.76 3.83 4.22
CA THR A 202 -6.81 3.68 5.23
C THR A 202 -6.63 2.50 6.17
N GLY A 203 -5.83 1.53 5.76
CA GLY A 203 -5.50 0.31 6.48
C GLY A 203 -4.15 0.35 7.20
N ILE A 204 -3.51 -0.82 7.23
CA ILE A 204 -2.20 -1.10 7.82
C ILE A 204 -1.27 -1.66 6.73
N PHE A 205 -0.01 -1.26 6.75
CA PHE A 205 1.06 -1.97 6.06
C PHE A 205 1.58 -3.09 6.95
N ASP A 206 1.45 -4.34 6.50
CA ASP A 206 1.96 -5.52 7.18
C ASP A 206 3.08 -6.14 6.34
N GLY A 207 4.32 -6.02 6.83
CA GLY A 207 5.47 -6.64 6.18
C GLY A 207 5.45 -8.18 6.26
N GLY A 208 4.66 -8.78 7.14
CA GLY A 208 4.59 -10.24 7.26
C GLY A 208 5.88 -10.89 7.77
N LEU A 209 6.25 -12.04 7.19
CA LEU A 209 7.41 -12.83 7.61
C LEU A 209 8.68 -12.41 6.87
N GLY A 210 9.77 -12.17 7.60
CA GLY A 210 11.09 -11.85 7.02
C GLY A 210 11.62 -10.52 7.54
N GLU A 211 12.68 -10.01 6.92
CA GLU A 211 13.35 -8.78 7.35
C GLU A 211 12.89 -7.57 6.52
N ASN A 212 11.70 -7.08 6.83
CA ASN A 212 11.04 -6.03 6.05
C ASN A 212 11.55 -4.63 6.39
N SER A 213 11.53 -3.75 5.40
CA SER A 213 12.11 -2.41 5.51
C SER A 213 11.18 -1.32 4.97
N VAL A 214 11.10 -0.21 5.69
CA VAL A 214 10.43 1.02 5.22
C VAL A 214 11.47 2.09 4.91
N PHE A 215 11.35 2.74 3.76
CA PHE A 215 12.21 3.83 3.32
C PHE A 215 11.36 5.08 3.15
N PHE A 216 11.65 6.11 3.94
CA PHE A 216 11.09 7.45 3.76
C PHE A 216 12.19 8.33 3.14
N ASN A 217 12.28 8.34 1.81
CA ASN A 217 13.40 8.95 1.09
C ASN A 217 13.43 10.48 1.24
N ASP A 218 12.26 11.11 1.24
CA ASP A 218 12.10 12.57 1.35
C ASP A 218 11.92 13.09 2.78
N PHE A 219 11.93 12.19 3.77
CA PHE A 219 11.71 12.56 5.16
C PHE A 219 12.97 12.31 6.00
N SER A 220 13.24 13.25 6.88
CA SER A 220 14.21 13.10 7.96
C SER A 220 13.51 12.62 9.23
N LEU A 221 14.28 12.09 10.19
CA LEU A 221 13.80 11.82 11.55
C LEU A 221 13.15 13.04 12.20
N SER A 222 13.66 14.24 11.90
CA SER A 222 13.13 15.50 12.44
C SER A 222 11.73 15.84 11.92
N ASN A 223 11.27 15.19 10.84
CA ASN A 223 9.91 15.34 10.34
C ASN A 223 8.89 14.53 11.15
N ILE A 224 9.32 13.54 11.96
CA ILE A 224 8.40 12.72 12.76
C ILE A 224 7.79 13.57 13.88
N LEU A 225 6.46 13.63 13.90
CA LEU A 225 5.68 14.35 14.92
C LEU A 225 5.17 13.42 16.02
N SER A 226 4.76 12.21 15.64
CA SER A 226 4.36 11.16 16.58
C SER A 226 4.93 9.82 16.15
N PHE A 227 5.35 9.05 17.13
CA PHE A 227 5.71 7.64 16.98
C PHE A 227 5.13 6.91 18.18
N ASP A 228 4.09 6.13 17.93
CA ASP A 228 3.38 5.36 18.95
C ASP A 228 3.50 3.89 18.59
N ILE A 229 3.99 3.07 19.52
CA ILE A 229 4.10 1.62 19.35
C ILE A 229 3.28 0.92 20.44
N THR A 230 2.38 0.03 20.01
CA THR A 230 1.59 -0.84 20.89
C THR A 230 1.70 -2.26 20.37
N ASP A 231 2.28 -3.15 21.17
CA ASP A 231 2.68 -4.49 20.75
C ASP A 231 3.60 -4.44 19.51
N THR A 232 3.11 -4.87 18.34
CA THR A 232 3.83 -4.80 17.05
C THR A 232 3.33 -3.69 16.13
N LEU A 233 2.21 -3.05 16.48
CA LEU A 233 1.61 -2.00 15.68
C LEU A 233 2.28 -0.66 15.97
N ILE A 234 2.77 -0.02 14.91
CA ILE A 234 3.41 1.28 14.91
C ILE A 234 2.50 2.26 14.18
N TYR A 235 2.13 3.34 14.87
CA TYR A 235 1.54 4.51 14.26
C TYR A 235 2.60 5.59 14.16
N MET A 236 2.80 6.12 12.96
CA MET A 236 3.76 7.18 12.71
C MET A 236 3.08 8.35 11.99
N SER A 237 3.36 9.56 12.44
CA SER A 237 2.95 10.78 11.75
C SER A 237 4.13 11.71 11.53
N PHE A 238 4.06 12.46 10.43
CA PHE A 238 5.09 13.38 9.98
C PHE A 238 4.47 14.75 9.69
N GLY A 239 5.27 15.78 9.93
CA GLY A 239 4.97 17.13 9.51
C GLY A 239 5.48 17.34 8.10
N ILE A 240 4.58 17.71 7.20
CA ILE A 240 4.92 18.21 5.86
C ILE A 240 4.70 19.73 5.80
N ALA A 241 5.20 20.37 4.75
CA ALA A 241 5.05 21.82 4.60
C ALA A 241 3.57 22.24 4.65
N SER A 242 3.29 23.46 5.13
CA SER A 242 1.93 24.06 5.20
C SER A 242 0.98 23.50 6.27
N ASP A 243 1.51 23.02 7.41
CA ASP A 243 0.73 22.44 8.54
C ASP A 243 -0.04 21.15 8.18
N GLU A 244 0.26 20.56 7.02
CA GLU A 244 -0.31 19.29 6.59
C GLU A 244 0.40 18.13 7.30
N LEU A 245 -0.35 17.04 7.53
CA LEU A 245 0.11 15.86 8.25
C LEU A 245 0.09 14.67 7.33
N PHE A 246 1.17 13.92 7.40
CA PHE A 246 1.30 12.64 6.74
C PHE A 246 1.29 11.53 7.80
N SER A 247 0.54 10.44 7.63
CA SER A 247 0.53 9.35 8.61
C SER A 247 0.35 7.95 8.02
N GLY A 248 0.79 6.95 8.78
CA GLY A 248 0.65 5.55 8.41
C GLY A 248 0.62 4.63 9.64
N LYS A 249 0.10 3.41 9.42
CA LYS A 249 0.09 2.32 10.40
C LYS A 249 0.88 1.16 9.82
N PHE A 250 1.73 0.57 10.65
CA PHE A 250 2.70 -0.41 10.21
C PHE A 250 2.83 -1.54 11.24
N THR A 251 3.05 -2.76 10.77
CA THR A 251 3.44 -3.90 11.62
C THR A 251 4.44 -4.76 10.85
N ASN A 252 5.22 -5.56 11.60
CA ASN A 252 6.16 -6.54 11.03
C ASN A 252 7.22 -5.93 10.10
N PHE A 253 7.68 -4.73 10.41
CA PHE A 253 8.88 -4.12 9.80
C PHE A 253 10.05 -4.17 10.77
N SER A 254 11.22 -4.55 10.25
CA SER A 254 12.47 -4.66 11.00
C SER A 254 13.31 -3.38 10.94
N SER A 255 13.27 -2.65 9.82
CA SER A 255 14.12 -1.48 9.61
C SER A 255 13.39 -0.28 8.99
N TRP A 256 13.90 0.91 9.32
CA TRP A 256 13.33 2.21 8.97
C TRP A 256 14.45 3.13 8.49
N THR A 257 14.38 3.57 7.24
CA THR A 257 15.37 4.48 6.65
C THR A 257 14.76 5.85 6.42
N PHE A 258 15.44 6.90 6.88
CA PHE A 258 15.00 8.29 6.72
C PHE A 258 16.07 9.07 5.98
N GLY A 259 15.80 9.45 4.72
CA GLY A 259 16.66 10.27 3.86
C GLY A 259 18.15 10.19 4.18
N THR A 260 18.69 11.30 4.70
CA THR A 260 20.12 11.41 5.07
C THR A 260 20.46 10.93 6.48
N ASP A 261 19.47 10.64 7.32
CA ASP A 261 19.68 10.20 8.72
C ASP A 261 20.04 8.71 8.82
N GLY A 262 19.81 7.96 7.75
CA GLY A 262 20.18 6.56 7.63
C GLY A 262 19.12 5.61 8.18
N SER A 263 19.55 4.37 8.46
CA SER A 263 18.67 3.26 8.82
C SER A 263 18.70 2.93 10.31
N PHE A 264 17.53 2.67 10.86
CA PHE A 264 17.30 2.32 12.26
C PHE A 264 16.54 1.00 12.34
N SER A 265 16.89 0.12 13.28
CA SER A 265 16.01 -1.00 13.62
C SER A 265 14.76 -0.47 14.33
N THR A 266 13.66 -1.22 14.30
CA THR A 266 12.42 -0.88 15.01
C THR A 266 12.67 -0.59 16.49
N GLU A 267 13.48 -1.42 17.15
CA GLU A 267 13.83 -1.23 18.55
C GLU A 267 14.66 0.04 18.79
N ALA A 268 15.61 0.34 17.89
CA ALA A 268 16.42 1.55 17.99
C ALA A 268 15.58 2.81 17.77
N LEU A 269 14.66 2.80 16.80
CA LEU A 269 13.75 3.90 16.53
C LEU A 269 12.80 4.14 17.71
N ALA A 270 12.16 3.08 18.22
CA ALA A 270 11.26 3.17 19.37
C ALA A 270 11.94 3.79 20.61
N ARG A 271 13.21 3.45 20.89
CA ARG A 271 13.97 4.04 22.01
C ARG A 271 14.15 5.55 21.89
N GLN A 272 14.18 6.12 20.68
CA GLN A 272 14.31 7.56 20.49
C GLN A 272 13.04 8.30 20.94
N PHE A 273 11.86 7.70 20.72
CA PHE A 273 10.57 8.34 20.98
C PHE A 273 9.92 7.94 22.31
N MET A 274 10.22 6.75 22.85
CA MET A 274 9.70 6.30 24.15
C MET A 274 10.39 6.96 25.36
N ASN A 275 11.48 7.71 25.16
CA ASN A 275 12.26 8.29 26.25
C ASN A 275 12.63 9.78 26.04
N PRO A 276 11.65 10.69 25.88
CA PRO A 276 11.93 12.13 25.71
C PRO A 276 12.51 12.80 26.98
N SER A 277 12.68 12.07 28.08
CA SER A 277 13.01 12.60 29.41
C SER A 277 14.50 12.68 29.74
N ALA A 278 15.42 12.38 28.82
CA ALA A 278 16.85 12.64 29.02
C ALA A 278 17.24 14.11 28.73
N VAL A 279 16.36 15.07 29.03
CA VAL A 279 16.77 16.47 29.23
C VAL A 279 17.12 16.60 30.71
N PRO A 280 18.37 16.96 31.10
CA PRO A 280 18.64 17.30 32.48
C PRO A 280 17.72 18.47 32.85
N LEU A 281 16.79 18.25 33.77
CA LEU A 281 16.00 19.33 34.39
C LEU A 281 16.95 20.49 34.73
N PRO A 282 16.86 21.66 34.06
CA PRO A 282 17.69 22.79 34.43
C PRO A 282 17.19 23.31 35.77
N ALA A 283 17.84 22.92 36.87
CA ALA A 283 17.86 23.58 38.18
C ALA A 283 16.53 24.20 38.70
N ALA A 284 15.35 23.66 38.34
CA ALA A 284 14.06 24.22 38.75
C ALA A 284 13.56 23.63 40.09
N LEU A 285 14.12 22.49 40.52
CA LEU A 285 13.79 21.84 41.79
C LEU A 285 14.26 22.63 43.04
N PRO A 286 15.41 23.33 43.05
CA PRO A 286 15.74 24.23 44.16
C PRO A 286 14.79 25.44 44.24
N LEU A 287 14.31 25.99 43.11
CA LEU A 287 13.48 27.19 43.12
C LEU A 287 12.08 26.94 43.71
N PHE A 288 11.48 25.77 43.46
CA PHE A 288 10.20 25.38 44.06
C PHE A 288 10.30 25.14 45.57
N ALA A 289 11.44 24.61 46.05
CA ALA A 289 11.67 24.40 47.48
C ALA A 289 11.85 25.74 48.24
N PHE A 290 12.52 26.73 47.66
CA PHE A 290 12.66 28.06 48.28
C PHE A 290 11.36 28.88 48.23
N GLY A 291 10.51 28.71 47.21
CA GLY A 291 9.20 29.37 47.12
C GLY A 291 8.22 28.94 48.21
N LEU A 292 8.22 27.66 48.61
CA LEU A 292 7.34 27.12 49.65
C LEU A 292 7.77 27.52 51.07
N PHE A 293 9.07 27.65 51.36
CA PHE A 293 9.54 28.20 52.65
C PHE A 293 9.23 29.70 52.81
N GLY A 294 9.28 30.48 51.73
CA GLY A 294 8.92 31.90 51.75
C GLY A 294 7.45 32.17 52.10
N LEU A 295 6.53 31.33 51.61
CA LEU A 295 5.09 31.45 51.89
C LEU A 295 4.72 31.05 53.33
N TRP A 296 5.48 30.15 53.98
CA TRP A 296 5.26 29.80 55.38
C TRP A 296 5.81 30.86 56.35
N ALA A 297 6.97 31.46 56.04
CA ALA A 297 7.53 32.56 56.82
C ALA A 297 6.71 33.87 56.72
N GLY A 298 6.02 34.11 55.60
CA GLY A 298 5.13 35.27 55.42
C GLY A 298 3.84 35.21 56.24
N ARG A 299 3.32 34.00 56.54
CA ARG A 299 2.07 33.84 57.31
C ARG A 299 2.24 34.02 58.82
N ALA A 300 3.44 33.83 59.36
CA ALA A 300 3.73 34.03 60.78
C ALA A 300 3.90 35.52 61.18
N ARG A 301 3.98 36.44 60.20
CA ARG A 301 4.16 37.89 60.46
C ARG A 301 2.87 38.72 60.40
N LEU A 302 1.75 38.13 60.01
CA LEU A 302 0.43 38.78 59.96
C LEU A 302 -0.51 38.41 61.12
N LEU A 303 0.02 37.76 62.17
CA LEU A 303 -0.71 37.41 63.40
C LEU A 303 0.02 37.94 64.66
N LYS A 304 0.48 39.20 64.62
CA LYS A 304 0.80 40.00 65.82
C LYS A 304 0.19 41.38 65.68
#